data_AF-A0AAN4TZE5-F1
#
_entry.id   AF-A0AAN4TZE5-F1
#
_cell.length_a   1.000
_cell.length_b   1.000
_cell.length_c   1.000
_cell.angle_alpha   90.00
_cell.angle_beta   90.00
_cell.angle_gamma   90.00
#
_symmetry.space_group_name_H-M   'P 1'
#
loop_
_entity.id
_entity.type
_entity.pdbx_description
1 polymer ?
#
loop_
_entity_poly.entity_id
_entity_poly.type
_entity_poly.pdbx_seq_one_letter_code
_entity_poly.pdbx_strand_id
1 'polypeptide(L)'
;MLEQFVAVMPGTLAPALLVMCLSVMLAVGEGRDKPASAHWRLIGLIVGLIAAIVFASLRASAVINQRTFVNYPVLWCAIIADILAIIVVVFARRITTNWQRHKAIMHIANAIAAIDIALTLFYALPDVILQLTIWVEPGDPIFTSDMLLRALGFALGLAMSIIVAAIFRTLRSTAVRASFTAAVLAVMVILFIQHLTGVMQILQAHGFPMGHTAFVALAWSINHNSWMIMAQAFVFLIPAVASVVAGFRMPLTGANEAIGRKHKAFRRRAVASAVWSLVAMIGVTLTLTVGVAATQQTITLSPPEAYSLKDGVATIPFSQVEDGHLHRFEYKAKDGTVMRFIIIKKNGGAYGIGLDACENCGDAGYYEKDGKIICKKCEVAINLATIGFKGGCNPIPFPYKTGNGKITIQTTDLDALSAHFQ
;
A
#
# COMPACT_ATOMS: atom_id res chain seq x y z
N MET A 1 -3.25 -10.73 5.94
CA MET A 1 -4.37 -9.76 5.88
C MET A 1 -3.90 -8.33 5.63
N LEU A 2 -3.15 -7.71 6.55
CA LEU A 2 -2.75 -6.30 6.45
C LEU A 2 -1.99 -5.98 5.15
N GLU A 3 -1.06 -6.84 4.76
CA GLU A 3 -0.28 -6.70 3.51
C GLU A 3 -1.17 -6.56 2.27
N GLN A 4 -2.16 -7.45 2.11
CA GLN A 4 -3.12 -7.37 1.00
C GLN A 4 -3.99 -6.12 1.08
N PHE A 5 -4.39 -5.71 2.30
CA PHE A 5 -5.17 -4.49 2.49
C PHE A 5 -4.42 -3.23 2.02
N VAL A 6 -3.16 -3.07 2.45
CA VAL A 6 -2.33 -1.90 2.10
C VAL A 6 -1.84 -1.94 0.65
N ALA A 7 -1.81 -3.11 0.01
CA ALA A 7 -1.45 -3.26 -1.40
C ALA A 7 -2.63 -2.98 -2.36
N VAL A 8 -3.86 -3.32 -1.97
CA VAL A 8 -5.06 -3.15 -2.82
C VAL A 8 -5.64 -1.74 -2.76
N MET A 9 -5.73 -1.15 -1.56
CA MET A 9 -6.40 0.13 -1.35
C MET A 9 -5.79 1.28 -2.20
N PRO A 10 -4.45 1.48 -2.26
CA PRO A 10 -3.86 2.56 -3.06
C PRO A 10 -4.16 2.40 -4.56
N GLY A 11 -4.16 1.16 -5.07
CA GLY A 11 -4.43 0.86 -6.48
C GLY A 11 -5.89 1.02 -6.90
N THR A 12 -6.83 1.06 -5.94
CA THR A 12 -8.27 1.14 -6.19
C THR A 12 -8.90 2.48 -5.81
N LEU A 13 -8.22 3.28 -4.99
CA LEU A 13 -8.76 4.56 -4.50
C LEU A 13 -8.97 5.58 -5.63
N ALA A 14 -7.96 5.80 -6.48
CA ALA A 14 -8.06 6.77 -7.57
C ALA A 14 -9.21 6.45 -8.57
N PRO A 15 -9.36 5.19 -9.06
CA PRO A 15 -10.52 4.81 -9.87
C PRO A 15 -11.87 4.99 -9.14
N ALA A 16 -11.95 4.64 -7.85
CA ALA A 16 -13.18 4.81 -7.08
C ALA A 16 -13.58 6.30 -6.94
N LEU A 17 -12.61 7.17 -6.71
CA LEU A 17 -12.81 8.62 -6.66
C LEU A 17 -13.22 9.17 -8.03
N LEU A 18 -12.58 8.75 -9.12
CA LEU A 18 -12.93 9.16 -10.48
C LEU A 18 -14.39 8.83 -10.82
N VAL A 19 -14.79 7.57 -10.59
CA VAL A 19 -16.17 7.11 -10.81
C VAL A 19 -17.15 7.97 -10.00
N MET A 20 -16.83 8.26 -8.74
CA MET A 20 -17.67 9.07 -7.87
C MET A 20 -17.76 10.53 -8.36
N CYS A 21 -16.63 11.16 -8.67
CA CYS A 21 -16.52 12.52 -9.18
C CYS A 21 -17.36 12.73 -10.44
N LEU A 22 -17.11 11.92 -11.47
CA LEU A 22 -17.84 12.00 -12.74
C LEU A 22 -19.31 11.64 -12.56
N SER A 23 -19.62 10.68 -11.68
CA SER A 23 -21.00 10.34 -11.30
C SER A 23 -21.76 11.53 -10.71
N VAL A 24 -21.12 12.29 -9.83
CA VAL A 24 -21.70 13.47 -9.18
C VAL A 24 -21.85 14.62 -10.17
N MET A 25 -20.81 14.93 -10.95
CA MET A 25 -20.77 16.11 -11.80
C MET A 25 -21.76 16.06 -12.98
N LEU A 26 -22.03 14.86 -13.52
CA LEU A 26 -22.89 14.67 -14.70
C LEU A 26 -24.25 14.03 -14.37
N ALA A 27 -24.64 13.94 -13.11
CA ALA A 27 -25.97 13.43 -12.75
C ALA A 27 -27.06 14.49 -12.97
N VAL A 28 -28.01 14.20 -13.86
CA VAL A 28 -29.17 15.03 -14.21
C VAL A 28 -30.44 14.18 -14.36
N GLY A 29 -31.60 14.80 -14.09
CA GLY A 29 -32.92 14.17 -14.21
C GLY A 29 -33.29 13.20 -13.07
N GLU A 30 -34.59 12.96 -12.91
CA GLU A 30 -35.15 11.99 -11.95
C GLU A 30 -36.12 11.05 -12.69
N GLY A 31 -36.23 9.80 -12.22
CA GLY A 31 -37.13 8.81 -12.83
C GLY A 31 -36.92 8.63 -14.34
N ARG A 32 -37.98 8.87 -15.12
CA ARG A 32 -38.00 8.78 -16.59
C ARG A 32 -37.36 9.97 -17.30
N ASP A 33 -37.09 11.07 -16.60
CA ASP A 33 -36.49 12.30 -17.16
C ASP A 33 -34.95 12.26 -17.20
N LYS A 34 -34.36 11.08 -17.22
CA LYS A 34 -32.90 10.91 -17.34
C LYS A 34 -32.48 10.82 -18.81
N PRO A 35 -31.29 11.34 -19.18
CA PRO A 35 -30.74 11.09 -20.50
C PRO A 35 -30.51 9.59 -20.69
N ALA A 36 -30.69 9.09 -21.91
CA ALA A 36 -30.37 7.69 -22.24
C ALA A 36 -28.93 7.31 -21.85
N SER A 37 -28.00 8.27 -21.95
CA SER A 37 -26.59 8.11 -21.57
C SER A 37 -26.31 8.13 -20.07
N ALA A 38 -27.32 8.26 -19.19
CA ALA A 38 -27.09 8.33 -17.75
C ALA A 38 -26.36 7.09 -17.19
N HIS A 39 -26.56 5.94 -17.86
CA HIS A 39 -25.95 4.65 -17.51
C HIS A 39 -24.60 4.40 -18.18
N TRP A 40 -24.17 5.23 -19.14
CA TRP A 40 -22.92 4.98 -19.87
C TRP A 40 -21.69 4.96 -18.98
N ARG A 41 -21.66 5.76 -17.90
CA ARG A 41 -20.59 5.71 -16.89
C ARG A 41 -20.52 4.35 -16.17
N LEU A 42 -21.67 3.73 -15.90
CA LEU A 42 -21.74 2.39 -15.32
C LEU A 42 -21.27 1.34 -16.35
N ILE A 43 -21.65 1.51 -17.62
CA ILE A 43 -21.15 0.65 -18.71
C ILE A 43 -19.62 0.77 -18.80
N GLY A 44 -19.06 1.98 -18.77
CA GLY A 44 -17.61 2.20 -18.75
C GLY A 44 -16.92 1.52 -17.58
N LEU A 45 -17.51 1.58 -16.38
CA LEU A 45 -17.04 0.84 -15.21
C LEU A 45 -17.02 -0.67 -15.44
N ILE A 46 -18.13 -1.24 -15.95
CA ILE A 46 -18.26 -2.68 -16.21
C ILE A 46 -17.27 -3.12 -17.28
N VAL A 47 -17.18 -2.38 -18.39
CA VAL A 47 -16.26 -2.67 -19.50
C VAL A 47 -14.81 -2.60 -19.03
N GLY A 48 -14.42 -1.55 -18.29
CA GLY A 48 -13.06 -1.42 -17.74
C GLY A 48 -12.71 -2.55 -16.77
N LEU A 49 -13.65 -2.95 -15.90
CA LEU A 49 -13.46 -4.06 -14.96
C LEU A 49 -13.32 -5.40 -15.68
N ILE A 50 -14.19 -5.71 -16.66
CA ILE A 50 -14.11 -6.95 -17.44
C ILE A 50 -12.79 -6.99 -18.22
N ALA A 51 -12.42 -5.89 -18.88
CA ALA A 51 -11.16 -5.81 -19.61
C ALA A 51 -9.96 -6.04 -18.68
N ALA A 52 -9.97 -5.46 -17.47
CA ALA A 52 -8.91 -5.63 -16.49
C ALA A 52 -8.80 -7.09 -16.01
N ILE A 53 -9.93 -7.76 -15.76
CA ILE A 53 -9.97 -9.19 -15.40
C ILE A 53 -9.39 -10.03 -16.53
N VAL A 54 -9.87 -9.84 -17.77
CA VAL A 54 -9.38 -10.59 -18.94
C VAL A 54 -7.88 -10.40 -19.11
N PHE A 55 -7.38 -9.17 -19.04
CA PHE A 55 -5.96 -8.89 -19.20
C PHE A 55 -5.11 -9.46 -18.06
N ALA A 56 -5.57 -9.36 -16.81
CA ALA A 56 -4.92 -9.99 -15.66
C ALA A 56 -4.87 -11.52 -15.81
N SER A 57 -5.95 -12.16 -16.27
CA SER A 57 -5.98 -13.60 -16.53
C SER A 57 -5.02 -14.02 -17.64
N LEU A 58 -4.98 -13.27 -18.76
CA LEU A 58 -4.04 -13.53 -19.86
C LEU A 58 -2.58 -13.36 -19.45
N ARG A 59 -2.29 -12.44 -18.51
CA ARG A 59 -0.97 -12.27 -17.94
C ARG A 59 -0.64 -13.38 -16.95
N ALA A 60 -1.58 -13.79 -16.11
CA ALA A 60 -1.41 -14.89 -15.17
C ALA A 60 -1.14 -16.23 -15.89
N SER A 61 -1.70 -16.43 -17.08
CA SER A 61 -1.45 -17.61 -17.92
C SER A 61 -0.24 -17.50 -18.85
N ALA A 62 0.60 -16.47 -18.70
CA ALA A 62 1.78 -16.21 -19.54
C ALA A 62 1.47 -16.11 -21.07
N VAL A 63 0.22 -15.81 -21.44
CA VAL A 63 -0.15 -15.51 -22.84
C VAL A 63 0.38 -14.12 -23.22
N ILE A 64 0.33 -13.17 -22.28
CA ILE A 64 0.91 -11.83 -22.43
C ILE A 64 2.12 -11.70 -21.51
N ASN A 65 3.31 -11.69 -22.11
CA ASN A 65 4.58 -11.64 -21.37
C ASN A 65 5.07 -10.21 -21.07
N GLN A 66 4.63 -9.22 -21.86
CA GLN A 66 5.06 -7.83 -21.71
C GLN A 66 3.86 -6.91 -21.45
N ARG A 67 3.73 -6.46 -20.21
CA ARG A 67 2.71 -5.47 -19.81
C ARG A 67 2.84 -4.16 -20.58
N THR A 68 4.07 -3.75 -20.85
CA THR A 68 4.40 -2.45 -21.47
C THR A 68 3.73 -2.27 -22.83
N PHE A 69 3.61 -3.34 -23.63
CA PHE A 69 3.00 -3.29 -24.95
C PHE A 69 1.52 -2.87 -24.91
N VAL A 70 0.78 -3.32 -23.90
CA VAL A 70 -0.64 -2.97 -23.72
C VAL A 70 -0.79 -1.67 -22.94
N ASN A 71 0.00 -1.47 -21.89
CA ASN A 71 -0.08 -0.27 -21.05
C ASN A 71 0.26 1.02 -21.81
N TYR A 72 1.24 0.98 -22.71
CA TYR A 72 1.71 2.16 -23.42
C TYR A 72 0.60 2.86 -24.24
N PRO A 73 -0.11 2.17 -25.17
CA PRO A 73 -1.22 2.80 -25.90
C PRO A 73 -2.41 3.15 -24.99
N VAL A 74 -2.69 2.36 -23.95
CA VAL A 74 -3.77 2.64 -22.99
C VAL A 74 -3.52 3.94 -22.26
N LEU A 75 -2.29 4.17 -21.80
CA LEU A 75 -1.92 5.39 -21.08
C LEU A 75 -2.03 6.64 -21.97
N TRP A 76 -1.62 6.56 -23.25
CA TRP A 76 -1.83 7.67 -24.17
C TRP A 76 -3.32 7.99 -24.37
N CYS A 77 -4.16 6.96 -24.54
CA CYS A 77 -5.61 7.12 -24.59
C CYS A 77 -6.17 7.71 -23.29
N ALA A 78 -5.65 7.27 -22.13
CA ALA A 78 -6.07 7.75 -20.81
C ALA A 78 -5.73 9.23 -20.64
N ILE A 79 -4.54 9.68 -21.02
CA ILE A 79 -4.13 11.10 -20.99
C ILE A 79 -5.08 11.97 -21.83
N ILE A 80 -5.45 11.50 -23.03
CA ILE A 80 -6.40 12.21 -23.88
C ILE A 80 -7.78 12.26 -23.21
N ALA A 81 -8.23 11.12 -22.65
CA ALA A 81 -9.50 11.04 -21.93
C ALA A 81 -9.52 11.95 -20.69
N ASP A 82 -8.43 12.02 -19.91
CA ASP A 82 -8.27 12.89 -18.75
C ASP A 82 -8.46 14.36 -19.16
N ILE A 83 -7.77 14.82 -20.21
CA ILE A 83 -7.88 16.20 -20.71
C ILE A 83 -9.33 16.51 -21.11
N LEU A 84 -9.95 15.62 -21.88
CA LEU A 84 -11.34 15.79 -22.30
C LEU A 84 -12.30 15.78 -21.10
N ALA A 85 -12.07 14.92 -20.12
CA ALA A 85 -12.90 14.79 -18.94
C ALA A 85 -12.73 16.03 -18.02
N ILE A 86 -11.52 16.59 -17.90
CA ILE A 86 -11.26 17.87 -17.21
C ILE A 86 -12.08 18.98 -17.88
N ILE A 87 -12.04 19.09 -19.21
CA ILE A 87 -12.86 20.05 -19.96
C ILE A 87 -14.36 19.86 -19.66
N VAL A 88 -14.84 18.61 -19.67
CA VAL A 88 -16.22 18.27 -19.31
C VAL A 88 -16.57 18.74 -17.89
N VAL A 89 -15.67 18.57 -16.91
CA VAL A 89 -15.90 19.03 -15.53
C VAL A 89 -15.91 20.55 -15.42
N VAL A 90 -15.00 21.26 -16.10
CA VAL A 90 -15.00 22.73 -16.16
C VAL A 90 -16.33 23.25 -16.68
N PHE A 91 -16.88 22.63 -17.73
CA PHE A 91 -18.15 23.02 -18.32
C PHE A 91 -19.37 22.29 -17.77
N ALA A 92 -19.22 21.46 -16.73
CA ALA A 92 -20.28 20.59 -16.22
C ALA A 92 -21.54 21.37 -15.83
N ARG A 93 -21.40 22.60 -15.31
CA ARG A 93 -22.54 23.47 -15.02
C ARG A 93 -23.37 23.78 -16.27
N ARG A 94 -22.71 24.19 -17.35
CA ARG A 94 -23.40 24.52 -18.61
C ARG A 94 -24.00 23.28 -19.26
N ILE A 95 -23.29 22.15 -19.20
CA ILE A 95 -23.74 20.88 -19.78
C ILE A 95 -25.00 20.37 -19.06
N THR A 96 -25.02 20.42 -17.73
CA THR A 96 -26.09 19.84 -16.91
C THR A 96 -27.32 20.75 -16.75
N THR A 97 -27.12 22.07 -16.73
CA THR A 97 -28.24 23.03 -16.67
C THR A 97 -29.01 23.02 -17.97
N ASN A 98 -30.33 22.76 -17.93
CA ASN A 98 -31.19 22.71 -19.12
C ASN A 98 -30.71 21.73 -20.21
N TRP A 99 -30.11 20.61 -19.79
CA TRP A 99 -29.49 19.60 -20.68
C TRP A 99 -30.40 19.12 -21.82
N GLN A 100 -31.73 19.19 -21.65
CA GLN A 100 -32.71 18.85 -22.68
C GLN A 100 -32.58 19.71 -23.96
N ARG A 101 -32.06 20.95 -23.87
CA ARG A 101 -31.82 21.82 -25.02
C ARG A 101 -30.56 21.44 -25.80
N HIS A 102 -29.65 20.70 -25.18
CA HIS A 102 -28.36 20.31 -25.74
C HIS A 102 -28.03 18.86 -25.38
N LYS A 103 -28.96 17.94 -25.73
CA LYS A 103 -28.86 16.51 -25.43
C LYS A 103 -27.57 15.89 -25.98
N ALA A 104 -27.16 16.28 -27.19
CA ALA A 104 -25.94 15.79 -27.82
C ALA A 104 -24.69 16.05 -26.96
N ILE A 105 -24.55 17.26 -26.41
CA ILE A 105 -23.43 17.62 -25.52
C ILE A 105 -23.46 16.77 -24.24
N MET A 106 -24.64 16.52 -23.69
CA MET A 106 -24.80 15.65 -22.52
C MET A 106 -24.39 14.19 -22.81
N HIS A 107 -24.71 13.67 -24.00
CA HIS A 107 -24.30 12.33 -24.43
C HIS A 107 -22.80 12.25 -24.63
N ILE A 108 -22.19 13.24 -25.31
CA ILE A 108 -20.74 13.34 -25.49
C ILE A 108 -20.01 13.39 -24.13
N ALA A 109 -20.49 14.22 -23.20
CA ALA A 109 -19.91 14.31 -21.86
C ALA A 109 -19.96 12.98 -21.09
N ASN A 110 -21.07 12.25 -21.18
CA ASN A 110 -21.17 10.92 -20.57
C ASN A 110 -20.30 9.87 -21.28
N ALA A 111 -20.12 9.97 -22.60
CA ALA A 111 -19.22 9.07 -23.35
C ALA A 111 -17.77 9.29 -22.94
N ILE A 112 -17.31 10.55 -22.91
CA ILE A 112 -15.97 10.91 -22.42
C ILE A 112 -15.75 10.38 -21.00
N ALA A 113 -16.69 10.63 -20.10
CA ALA A 113 -16.62 10.13 -18.72
C ALA A 113 -16.60 8.59 -18.64
N ALA A 114 -17.33 7.90 -19.51
CA ALA A 114 -17.35 6.44 -19.54
C ALA A 114 -16.01 5.86 -20.06
N ILE A 115 -15.44 6.47 -21.10
CA ILE A 115 -14.14 6.10 -21.66
C ILE A 115 -13.03 6.33 -20.63
N ASP A 116 -13.03 7.48 -19.99
CA ASP A 116 -12.07 7.85 -18.96
C ASP A 116 -12.07 6.86 -17.78
N ILE A 117 -13.26 6.53 -17.28
CA ILE A 117 -13.45 5.48 -16.26
C ILE A 117 -12.93 4.13 -16.74
N ALA A 118 -13.28 3.72 -17.96
CA ALA A 118 -12.91 2.42 -18.51
C ALA A 118 -11.39 2.28 -18.65
N LEU A 119 -10.71 3.29 -19.20
CA LEU A 119 -9.26 3.31 -19.39
C LEU A 119 -8.52 3.34 -18.06
N THR A 120 -8.97 4.16 -17.11
CA THR A 120 -8.37 4.25 -15.78
C THR A 120 -8.48 2.91 -15.04
N LEU A 121 -9.65 2.26 -15.05
CA LEU A 121 -9.84 0.94 -14.46
C LEU A 121 -9.00 -0.13 -15.15
N PHE A 122 -8.97 -0.11 -16.49
CA PHE A 122 -8.20 -1.07 -17.28
C PHE A 122 -6.69 -0.96 -17.01
N TYR A 123 -6.18 0.25 -16.80
CA TYR A 123 -4.78 0.48 -16.47
C TYR A 123 -4.44 0.07 -15.02
N ALA A 124 -5.28 0.46 -14.05
CA ALA A 124 -4.98 0.33 -12.62
C ALA A 124 -5.27 -1.07 -12.05
N LEU A 125 -6.41 -1.67 -12.42
CA LEU A 125 -6.88 -2.90 -11.77
C LEU A 125 -6.09 -4.18 -12.09
N PRO A 126 -5.43 -4.37 -13.25
CA PRO A 126 -4.72 -5.62 -13.51
C PRO A 126 -3.65 -5.94 -12.46
N ASP A 127 -2.91 -4.94 -11.96
CA ASP A 127 -1.92 -5.16 -10.90
C ASP A 127 -2.58 -5.54 -9.58
N VAL A 128 -3.73 -4.95 -9.27
CA VAL A 128 -4.52 -5.30 -8.08
C VAL A 128 -5.02 -6.73 -8.22
N ILE A 129 -5.60 -7.10 -9.35
CA ILE A 129 -6.14 -8.45 -9.63
C ILE A 129 -5.02 -9.50 -9.61
N LEU A 130 -3.81 -9.17 -10.05
CA LEU A 130 -2.69 -10.11 -9.98
C LEU A 130 -2.22 -10.39 -8.55
N GLN A 131 -2.59 -9.56 -7.55
CA GLN A 131 -2.37 -9.94 -6.15
C GLN A 131 -3.19 -11.18 -5.74
N LEU A 132 -4.27 -11.48 -6.47
CA LEU A 132 -5.07 -12.70 -6.27
C LEU A 132 -4.27 -13.98 -6.55
N THR A 133 -3.25 -13.92 -7.43
CA THR A 133 -2.43 -15.10 -7.75
C THR A 133 -1.45 -15.46 -6.63
N ILE A 134 -1.33 -14.62 -5.59
CA ILE A 134 -0.44 -14.79 -4.42
C ILE A 134 -1.23 -15.38 -3.23
N TRP A 135 -2.51 -15.73 -3.41
CA TRP A 135 -3.37 -16.21 -2.33
C TRP A 135 -3.02 -17.61 -1.84
N VAL A 136 -2.53 -18.47 -2.73
CA VAL A 136 -2.11 -19.84 -2.42
C VAL A 136 -0.64 -19.97 -2.76
N GLU A 137 0.20 -20.30 -1.77
CA GLU A 137 1.60 -20.57 -2.02
C GLU A 137 1.76 -21.89 -2.78
N PRO A 138 2.70 -21.97 -3.75
CA PRO A 138 2.93 -23.21 -4.48
C PRO A 138 3.25 -24.37 -3.52
N GLY A 139 2.35 -25.34 -3.44
CA GLY A 139 2.50 -26.52 -2.57
C GLY A 139 1.53 -26.57 -1.37
N ASP A 140 0.83 -25.49 -1.05
CA ASP A 140 -0.16 -25.46 0.03
C ASP A 140 -1.54 -25.97 -0.41
N PRO A 141 -2.35 -26.51 0.52
CA PRO A 141 -3.77 -26.78 0.28
C PRO A 141 -4.52 -25.52 -0.17
N ILE A 142 -5.53 -25.71 -1.03
CA ILE A 142 -6.33 -24.59 -1.58
C ILE A 142 -7.08 -23.80 -0.48
N PHE A 143 -7.31 -24.39 0.70
CA PHE A 143 -8.01 -23.72 1.81
C PHE A 143 -7.15 -23.72 3.08
N THR A 144 -6.37 -22.66 3.28
CA THR A 144 -5.65 -22.38 4.52
C THR A 144 -6.20 -21.14 5.22
N SER A 145 -5.98 -21.04 6.54
CA SER A 145 -6.30 -19.81 7.30
C SER A 145 -5.60 -18.58 6.72
N ASP A 146 -4.37 -18.75 6.22
CA ASP A 146 -3.59 -17.67 5.61
C ASP A 146 -4.21 -17.20 4.29
N MET A 147 -4.69 -18.12 3.44
CA MET A 147 -5.44 -17.76 2.23
C MET A 147 -6.69 -16.94 2.57
N LEU A 148 -7.47 -17.37 3.57
CA LEU A 148 -8.68 -16.63 4.00
C LEU A 148 -8.33 -15.23 4.51
N LEU A 149 -7.26 -15.10 5.29
CA LEU A 149 -6.78 -13.79 5.78
C LEU A 149 -6.26 -12.90 4.65
N ARG A 150 -5.64 -13.46 3.61
CA ARG A 150 -5.22 -12.73 2.40
C ARG A 150 -6.44 -12.24 1.60
N ALA A 151 -7.40 -13.12 1.36
CA ALA A 151 -8.65 -12.79 0.66
C ALA A 151 -9.48 -11.74 1.41
N LEU A 152 -9.56 -11.84 2.74
CA LEU A 152 -10.21 -10.83 3.59
C LEU A 152 -9.50 -9.47 3.47
N GLY A 153 -8.17 -9.44 3.52
CA GLY A 153 -7.39 -8.21 3.34
C GLY A 153 -7.67 -7.53 1.99
N PHE A 154 -7.73 -8.33 0.92
CA PHE A 154 -8.07 -7.85 -0.41
C PHE A 154 -9.48 -7.23 -0.47
N ALA A 155 -10.49 -7.96 0.05
CA ALA A 155 -11.87 -7.51 0.07
C ALA A 155 -12.04 -6.22 0.88
N LEU A 156 -11.38 -6.13 2.04
CA LEU A 156 -11.37 -4.93 2.88
C LEU A 156 -10.70 -3.74 2.18
N GLY A 157 -9.60 -3.96 1.45
CA GLY A 157 -8.91 -2.90 0.71
C GLY A 157 -9.81 -2.29 -0.38
N LEU A 158 -10.48 -3.14 -1.16
CA LEU A 158 -11.45 -2.70 -2.16
C LEU A 158 -12.66 -1.98 -1.53
N ALA A 159 -13.21 -2.57 -0.46
CA ALA A 159 -14.35 -2.00 0.26
C ALA A 159 -14.01 -0.62 0.83
N MET A 160 -12.80 -0.43 1.38
CA MET A 160 -12.35 0.85 1.91
C MET A 160 -12.33 1.94 0.83
N SER A 161 -11.80 1.66 -0.36
CA SER A 161 -11.81 2.62 -1.48
C SER A 161 -13.24 3.05 -1.88
N ILE A 162 -14.18 2.10 -1.89
CA ILE A 162 -15.60 2.37 -2.18
C ILE A 162 -16.23 3.20 -1.05
N ILE A 163 -15.96 2.87 0.22
CA ILE A 163 -16.46 3.58 1.39
C ILE A 163 -15.95 5.03 1.40
N VAL A 164 -14.65 5.25 1.15
CA VAL A 164 -14.05 6.59 1.07
C VAL A 164 -14.73 7.41 -0.03
N ALA A 165 -14.90 6.83 -1.23
CA ALA A 165 -15.62 7.50 -2.32
C ALA A 165 -17.08 7.80 -1.95
N ALA A 166 -17.78 6.86 -1.30
CA ALA A 166 -19.16 7.05 -0.85
C ALA A 166 -19.30 8.15 0.21
N ILE A 167 -18.33 8.25 1.13
CA ILE A 167 -18.27 9.32 2.14
C ILE A 167 -18.12 10.68 1.46
N PHE A 168 -17.14 10.85 0.57
CA PHE A 168 -16.94 12.12 -0.14
C PHE A 168 -18.13 12.49 -1.04
N ARG A 169 -18.83 11.49 -1.59
CA ARG A 169 -20.09 11.73 -2.34
C ARG A 169 -21.15 12.44 -1.50
N THR A 170 -21.19 12.24 -0.18
CA THR A 170 -22.19 12.90 0.69
C THR A 170 -22.07 14.42 0.67
N LEU A 171 -20.85 14.95 0.43
CA LEU A 171 -20.58 16.38 0.31
C LEU A 171 -21.32 17.03 -0.85
N ARG A 172 -21.71 16.29 -1.89
CA ARG A 172 -22.52 16.82 -3.01
C ARG A 172 -23.78 17.56 -2.53
N SER A 173 -24.41 17.06 -1.46
CA SER A 173 -25.68 17.58 -0.96
C SER A 173 -25.55 18.82 -0.07
N THR A 174 -24.35 19.12 0.41
CA THR A 174 -24.07 20.17 1.41
C THR A 174 -23.04 21.19 0.93
N ALA A 175 -22.15 20.82 0.02
CA ALA A 175 -21.08 21.67 -0.45
C ALA A 175 -21.56 22.70 -1.46
N VAL A 176 -20.91 23.86 -1.43
CA VAL A 176 -21.04 24.85 -2.49
C VAL A 176 -20.51 24.23 -3.79
N ARG A 177 -21.28 24.36 -4.88
CA ARG A 177 -20.94 23.68 -6.15
C ARG A 177 -19.52 24.00 -6.64
N ALA A 178 -19.07 25.25 -6.49
CA ALA A 178 -17.74 25.67 -6.90
C ALA A 178 -16.62 24.96 -6.12
N SER A 179 -16.76 24.80 -4.79
CA SER A 179 -15.76 24.11 -3.97
C SER A 179 -15.69 22.62 -4.29
N PHE A 180 -16.84 21.97 -4.52
CA PHE A 180 -16.87 20.58 -4.97
C PHE A 180 -16.27 20.41 -6.37
N THR A 181 -16.56 21.33 -7.30
CA THR A 181 -15.99 21.30 -8.65
C THR A 181 -14.46 21.49 -8.60
N ALA A 182 -13.95 22.38 -7.75
CA ALA A 182 -12.51 22.58 -7.55
C ALA A 182 -11.82 21.31 -7.03
N ALA A 183 -12.43 20.62 -6.05
CA ALA A 183 -11.89 19.33 -5.57
C ALA A 183 -11.88 18.26 -6.66
N VAL A 184 -12.97 18.13 -7.45
CA VAL A 184 -13.03 17.20 -8.57
C VAL A 184 -11.94 17.49 -9.61
N LEU A 185 -11.76 18.76 -9.99
CA LEU A 185 -10.70 19.15 -10.92
C LEU A 185 -9.31 18.80 -10.37
N ALA A 186 -9.07 19.03 -9.08
CA ALA A 186 -7.81 18.67 -8.46
C ALA A 186 -7.57 17.14 -8.46
N VAL A 187 -8.59 16.31 -8.19
CA VAL A 187 -8.49 14.84 -8.33
C VAL A 187 -8.07 14.46 -9.75
N MET A 188 -8.71 15.03 -10.77
CA MET A 188 -8.45 14.70 -12.17
C MET A 188 -7.08 15.20 -12.64
N VAL A 189 -6.62 16.35 -12.17
CA VAL A 189 -5.26 16.83 -12.45
C VAL A 189 -4.22 15.89 -11.83
N ILE A 190 -4.44 15.43 -10.59
CA ILE A 190 -3.54 14.45 -9.97
C ILE A 190 -3.55 13.13 -10.75
N LEU A 191 -4.72 12.66 -11.19
CA LEU A 191 -4.85 11.44 -12.01
C LEU A 191 -4.12 11.59 -13.35
N PHE A 192 -4.27 12.72 -14.03
CA PHE A 192 -3.53 13.06 -15.25
C PHE A 192 -2.02 13.03 -15.03
N ILE A 193 -1.53 13.59 -13.92
CA ILE A 193 -0.10 13.54 -13.57
C ILE A 193 0.34 12.07 -13.38
N GLN A 194 -0.47 11.24 -12.73
CA GLN A 194 -0.15 9.80 -12.55
C GLN A 194 -0.08 9.05 -13.89
N HIS A 195 -1.03 9.29 -14.81
CA HIS A 195 -0.98 8.68 -16.15
C HIS A 195 0.21 9.20 -16.97
N LEU A 196 0.50 10.50 -16.91
CA LEU A 196 1.66 11.10 -17.57
C LEU A 196 2.98 10.50 -17.04
N THR A 197 3.11 10.36 -15.72
CA THR A 197 4.25 9.70 -15.07
C THR A 197 4.41 8.26 -15.56
N GLY A 198 3.30 7.52 -15.72
CA GLY A 198 3.32 6.17 -16.29
C GLY A 198 3.89 6.12 -17.71
N VAL A 199 3.46 7.03 -18.59
CA VAL A 199 4.01 7.12 -19.97
C VAL A 199 5.48 7.47 -19.96
N MET A 200 5.85 8.49 -19.18
CA MET A 200 7.23 8.97 -19.10
C MET A 200 8.16 7.90 -18.56
N GLN A 201 7.73 7.11 -17.57
CA GLN A 201 8.51 5.97 -17.05
C GLN A 201 8.77 4.91 -18.14
N ILE A 202 7.76 4.58 -18.95
CA ILE A 202 7.92 3.64 -20.07
C ILE A 202 8.88 4.19 -21.12
N LEU A 203 8.71 5.46 -21.52
CA LEU A 203 9.59 6.11 -22.48
C LEU A 203 11.04 6.14 -22.01
N GLN A 204 11.27 6.45 -20.72
CA GLN A 204 12.60 6.42 -20.12
C GLN A 204 13.22 5.03 -20.18
N ALA A 205 12.45 3.99 -19.84
CA ALA A 205 12.92 2.60 -19.86
C ALA A 205 13.30 2.14 -21.27
N HIS A 206 12.73 2.75 -22.31
CA HIS A 206 13.03 2.49 -23.72
C HIS A 206 14.12 3.41 -24.30
N GLY A 207 14.81 4.19 -23.46
CA GLY A 207 15.94 5.03 -23.87
C GLY A 207 15.55 6.38 -24.50
N PHE A 208 14.32 6.85 -24.29
CA PHE A 208 13.93 8.19 -24.74
C PHE A 208 14.78 9.27 -24.04
N PRO A 209 15.43 10.18 -24.78
CA PRO A 209 16.30 11.18 -24.18
C PRO A 209 15.48 12.19 -23.36
N MET A 210 15.78 12.31 -22.08
CA MET A 210 15.20 13.32 -21.19
C MET A 210 16.26 14.30 -20.70
N GLY A 211 15.91 15.59 -20.71
CA GLY A 211 16.69 16.61 -20.03
C GLY A 211 16.67 16.39 -18.51
N HIS A 212 17.67 16.94 -17.81
CA HIS A 212 17.82 16.80 -16.36
C HIS A 212 16.55 17.21 -15.57
N THR A 213 15.92 18.33 -15.97
CA THR A 213 14.70 18.83 -15.31
C THR A 213 13.52 17.86 -15.45
N ALA A 214 13.29 17.31 -16.65
CA ALA A 214 12.24 16.33 -16.90
C ALA A 214 12.49 15.03 -16.13
N PHE A 215 13.74 14.58 -16.07
CA PHE A 215 14.12 13.41 -15.29
C PHE A 215 13.90 13.62 -13.78
N VAL A 216 14.31 14.76 -13.22
CA VAL A 216 14.10 15.07 -11.80
C VAL A 216 12.60 15.16 -11.47
N ALA A 217 11.79 15.76 -12.35
CA ALA A 217 10.34 15.80 -12.18
C ALA A 217 9.71 14.41 -12.22
N LEU A 218 10.15 13.55 -13.15
CA LEU A 218 9.70 12.15 -13.24
C LEU A 218 10.08 11.37 -11.97
N ALA A 219 11.34 11.44 -11.54
CA ALA A 219 11.82 10.77 -10.33
C ALA A 219 11.06 11.25 -9.08
N TRP A 220 10.80 12.56 -8.98
CA TRP A 220 9.99 13.12 -7.91
C TRP A 220 8.56 12.56 -7.93
N SER A 221 7.92 12.49 -9.09
CA SER A 221 6.55 11.97 -9.21
C SER A 221 6.47 10.48 -8.86
N ILE A 222 7.43 9.68 -9.31
CA ILE A 222 7.50 8.24 -8.98
C ILE A 222 7.65 8.05 -7.46
N ASN A 223 8.61 8.75 -6.85
CA ASN A 223 8.91 8.59 -5.42
C ASN A 223 7.80 9.11 -4.51
N HIS A 224 6.97 10.06 -4.98
CA HIS A 224 5.88 10.66 -4.20
C HIS A 224 4.50 10.17 -4.64
N ASN A 225 4.39 9.03 -5.33
CA ASN A 225 3.09 8.50 -5.77
C ASN A 225 2.10 8.29 -4.61
N SER A 226 2.56 7.79 -3.47
CA SER A 226 1.71 7.65 -2.28
C SER A 226 1.18 9.00 -1.77
N TRP A 227 1.97 10.08 -1.87
CA TRP A 227 1.51 11.42 -1.50
C TRP A 227 0.49 11.96 -2.48
N MET A 228 0.59 11.63 -3.77
CA MET A 228 -0.43 11.97 -4.77
C MET A 228 -1.77 11.28 -4.48
N ILE A 229 -1.74 9.99 -4.09
CA ILE A 229 -2.94 9.24 -3.68
C ILE A 229 -3.57 9.85 -2.42
N MET A 230 -2.76 10.23 -1.42
CA MET A 230 -3.23 10.96 -0.25
C MET A 230 -3.85 12.31 -0.67
N ALA A 231 -3.17 13.08 -1.53
CA ALA A 231 -3.65 14.36 -2.01
C ALA A 231 -5.04 14.26 -2.68
N GLN A 232 -5.32 13.21 -3.45
CA GLN A 232 -6.65 12.96 -4.03
C GLN A 232 -7.77 12.83 -2.97
N ALA A 233 -7.46 12.33 -1.77
CA ALA A 233 -8.40 12.35 -0.65
C ALA A 233 -8.48 13.75 0.00
N PHE A 234 -7.33 14.40 0.22
CA PHE A 234 -7.25 15.67 0.93
C PHE A 234 -7.86 16.86 0.18
N VAL A 235 -7.96 16.83 -1.15
CA VAL A 235 -8.65 17.90 -1.90
C VAL A 235 -10.13 18.01 -1.53
N PHE A 236 -10.76 16.96 -0.97
CA PHE A 236 -12.12 17.02 -0.44
C PHE A 236 -12.27 17.80 0.88
N LEU A 237 -11.16 18.19 1.51
CA LEU A 237 -11.18 19.18 2.59
C LEU A 237 -11.80 20.50 2.14
N ILE A 238 -11.57 20.90 0.88
CA ILE A 238 -12.10 22.14 0.28
C ILE A 238 -13.64 22.17 0.34
N PRO A 239 -14.39 21.20 -0.24
CA PRO A 239 -15.84 21.14 -0.10
C PRO A 239 -16.30 20.84 1.33
N ALA A 240 -15.57 20.06 2.13
CA ALA A 240 -15.93 19.78 3.52
C ALA A 240 -15.99 21.06 4.38
N VAL A 241 -14.94 21.89 4.33
CA VAL A 241 -14.91 23.18 5.04
C VAL A 241 -15.98 24.12 4.50
N ALA A 242 -16.14 24.20 3.17
CA ALA A 242 -17.18 25.02 2.56
C ALA A 242 -18.60 24.61 3.00
N SER A 243 -18.88 23.30 3.12
CA SER A 243 -20.15 22.78 3.62
C SER A 243 -20.42 23.23 5.05
N VAL A 244 -19.41 23.12 5.93
CA VAL A 244 -19.52 23.52 7.35
C VAL A 244 -19.78 25.02 7.45
N VAL A 245 -18.99 25.84 6.76
CA VAL A 245 -19.16 27.30 6.74
C VAL A 245 -20.56 27.67 6.24
N ALA A 246 -21.03 27.06 5.15
CA ALA A 246 -22.39 27.27 4.65
C ALA A 246 -23.46 26.86 5.69
N GLY A 247 -23.26 25.73 6.38
CA GLY A 247 -24.17 25.25 7.41
C GLY A 247 -24.27 26.15 8.64
N PHE A 248 -23.16 26.78 9.05
CA PHE A 248 -23.15 27.73 10.16
C PHE A 248 -23.67 29.12 9.79
N ARG A 249 -23.56 29.52 8.51
CA ARG A 249 -24.11 30.79 8.02
C ARG A 249 -25.64 30.77 7.84
N MET A 250 -26.28 29.60 7.79
CA MET A 250 -27.74 29.52 7.66
C MET A 250 -28.45 29.89 8.97
N PRO A 251 -29.46 30.79 8.94
CA PRO A 251 -30.21 31.15 10.13
C PRO A 251 -31.00 29.95 10.67
N LEU A 252 -31.01 29.78 12.00
CA LEU A 252 -31.64 28.61 12.65
C LEU A 252 -33.16 28.71 12.76
N THR A 253 -33.67 29.93 12.70
CA THR A 253 -35.08 30.27 12.59
C THR A 253 -35.36 30.72 11.15
N GLY A 254 -36.57 30.46 10.69
CA GLY A 254 -37.04 30.90 9.38
C GLY A 254 -38.48 31.41 9.50
N ALA A 255 -39.05 31.90 8.39
CA ALA A 255 -40.40 32.46 8.38
C ALA A 255 -41.47 31.50 8.96
N ASN A 256 -41.29 30.18 8.80
CA ASN A 256 -42.10 29.12 9.39
C ASN A 256 -41.21 28.06 10.05
N GLU A 257 -41.75 27.29 11.01
CA GLU A 257 -41.02 26.20 11.71
C GLU A 257 -40.44 25.14 10.75
N ALA A 258 -41.11 24.88 9.63
CA ALA A 258 -40.63 23.95 8.60
C ALA A 258 -39.28 24.38 7.99
N ILE A 259 -39.09 25.69 7.78
CA ILE A 259 -37.83 26.24 7.24
C ILE A 259 -36.71 26.13 8.28
N GLY A 260 -37.00 26.44 9.55
CA GLY A 260 -36.05 26.24 10.66
C GLY A 260 -35.59 24.78 10.80
N ARG A 261 -36.53 23.82 10.70
CA ARG A 261 -36.21 22.38 10.70
C ARG A 261 -35.28 22.00 9.53
N LYS A 262 -35.51 22.55 8.34
CA LYS A 262 -34.67 22.33 7.16
C LYS A 262 -33.25 22.87 7.34
N HIS A 263 -33.08 24.08 7.86
CA HIS A 263 -31.75 24.66 8.12
C HIS A 263 -30.99 23.87 9.20
N LYS A 264 -31.66 23.48 10.29
CA LYS A 264 -31.06 22.62 11.33
C LYS A 264 -30.62 21.27 10.77
N ALA A 265 -31.44 20.65 9.91
CA ALA A 265 -31.11 19.39 9.25
C ALA A 265 -29.92 19.56 8.27
N PHE A 266 -29.88 20.65 7.48
CA PHE A 266 -28.77 20.94 6.59
C PHE A 266 -27.46 21.09 7.36
N ARG A 267 -27.44 21.91 8.43
CA ARG A 267 -26.26 22.11 9.26
C ARG A 267 -25.75 20.79 9.86
N ARG A 268 -26.64 19.94 10.38
CA ARG A 268 -26.28 18.61 10.91
C ARG A 268 -25.65 17.73 9.84
N ARG A 269 -26.22 17.68 8.63
CA ARG A 269 -25.65 16.93 7.51
C ARG A 269 -24.30 17.49 7.06
N ALA A 270 -24.16 18.81 7.00
CA ALA A 270 -22.91 19.47 6.61
C ALA A 270 -21.77 19.11 7.58
N VAL A 271 -22.03 19.20 8.90
CA VAL A 271 -21.07 18.80 9.93
C VAL A 271 -20.78 17.30 9.84
N ALA A 272 -21.80 16.45 9.75
CA ALA A 272 -21.62 15.00 9.68
C ALA A 272 -20.79 14.59 8.44
N SER A 273 -21.11 15.13 7.25
CA SER A 273 -20.35 14.87 6.02
C SER A 273 -18.89 15.33 6.14
N ALA A 274 -18.63 16.48 6.77
CA ALA A 274 -17.27 16.96 6.97
C ALA A 274 -16.48 16.09 7.97
N VAL A 275 -17.10 15.70 9.08
CA VAL A 275 -16.48 14.79 10.07
C VAL A 275 -16.16 13.44 9.45
N TRP A 276 -17.10 12.82 8.73
CA TRP A 276 -16.84 11.56 8.04
C TRP A 276 -15.78 11.69 6.95
N SER A 277 -15.73 12.83 6.24
CA SER A 277 -14.66 13.10 5.26
C SER A 277 -13.29 13.19 5.95
N LEU A 278 -13.22 13.80 7.14
CA LEU A 278 -11.99 13.83 7.94
C LEU A 278 -11.56 12.43 8.40
N VAL A 279 -12.51 11.61 8.88
CA VAL A 279 -12.25 10.20 9.23
C VAL A 279 -11.73 9.43 8.02
N ALA A 280 -12.31 9.63 6.83
CA ALA A 280 -11.82 8.99 5.60
C ALA A 280 -10.39 9.43 5.24
N MET A 281 -10.06 10.73 5.33
CA MET A 281 -8.70 11.24 5.09
C MET A 281 -7.68 10.68 6.09
N ILE A 282 -8.04 10.57 7.37
CA ILE A 282 -7.22 9.94 8.40
C ILE A 282 -7.03 8.46 8.08
N GLY A 283 -8.08 7.74 7.73
CA GLY A 283 -8.02 6.32 7.36
C GLY A 283 -7.11 6.06 6.15
N VAL A 284 -7.20 6.90 5.11
CA VAL A 284 -6.29 6.87 3.94
C VAL A 284 -4.84 7.10 4.38
N THR A 285 -4.60 8.12 5.21
CA THR A 285 -3.26 8.45 5.71
C THR A 285 -2.67 7.31 6.53
N LEU A 286 -3.41 6.79 7.52
CA LEU A 286 -2.97 5.67 8.36
C LEU A 286 -2.67 4.42 7.51
N THR A 287 -3.48 4.12 6.50
CA THR A 287 -3.24 3.00 5.58
C THR A 287 -1.92 3.16 4.82
N LEU A 288 -1.67 4.34 4.24
CA LEU A 288 -0.50 4.61 3.39
C LEU A 288 0.78 4.92 4.16
N THR A 289 0.70 5.10 5.48
CA THR A 289 1.86 5.41 6.34
C THR A 289 2.09 4.29 7.34
N VAL A 290 1.30 4.25 8.41
CA VAL A 290 1.41 3.26 9.49
C VAL A 290 1.16 1.84 8.97
N GLY A 291 0.17 1.66 8.09
CA GLY A 291 -0.14 0.35 7.51
C GLY A 291 1.02 -0.20 6.67
N VAL A 292 1.58 0.63 5.78
CA VAL A 292 2.76 0.27 4.98
C VAL A 292 3.97 0.01 5.88
N ALA A 293 4.23 0.87 6.86
CA ALA A 293 5.35 0.70 7.80
C ALA A 293 5.24 -0.61 8.60
N ALA A 294 4.04 -0.97 9.05
CA ALA A 294 3.79 -2.22 9.76
C ALA A 294 4.03 -3.46 8.87
N THR A 295 3.81 -3.36 7.56
CA THR A 295 4.10 -4.46 6.61
C THR A 295 5.57 -4.57 6.22
N GLN A 296 6.33 -3.48 6.36
CA GLN A 296 7.76 -3.43 6.03
C GLN A 296 8.66 -3.59 7.25
N GLN A 297 8.10 -3.94 8.41
CA GLN A 297 8.86 -4.09 9.64
C GLN A 297 9.80 -5.30 9.53
N THR A 298 11.05 -5.04 9.18
CA THR A 298 12.09 -6.07 9.17
C THR A 298 12.45 -6.43 10.60
N ILE A 299 12.56 -7.73 10.88
CA ILE A 299 12.97 -8.21 12.21
C ILE A 299 14.40 -7.72 12.50
N THR A 300 14.51 -6.78 13.44
CA THR A 300 15.79 -6.27 13.93
C THR A 300 16.37 -7.27 14.90
N LEU A 301 17.57 -7.74 14.60
CA LEU A 301 18.31 -8.64 15.48
C LEU A 301 18.73 -7.89 16.75
N SER A 302 18.73 -8.56 17.91
CA SER A 302 19.26 -7.99 19.16
C SER A 302 20.69 -7.46 18.97
N PRO A 303 21.05 -6.30 19.55
CA PRO A 303 22.39 -5.74 19.39
C PRO A 303 23.45 -6.67 20.00
N PRO A 304 24.69 -6.67 19.48
CA PRO A 304 25.79 -7.43 20.09
C PRO A 304 26.12 -6.93 21.49
N GLU A 305 26.33 -7.87 22.40
CA GLU A 305 26.77 -7.62 23.77
C GLU A 305 28.31 -7.60 23.86
N ALA A 306 28.81 -6.93 24.90
CA ALA A 306 30.23 -6.89 25.20
C ALA A 306 30.70 -8.21 25.82
N TYR A 307 31.96 -8.55 25.58
CA TYR A 307 32.69 -9.65 26.22
C TYR A 307 34.15 -9.29 26.39
N SER A 308 34.87 -10.04 27.23
CA SER A 308 36.31 -9.84 27.40
C SER A 308 37.08 -10.59 26.31
N LEU A 309 37.95 -9.90 25.57
CA LEU A 309 38.88 -10.50 24.63
C LEU A 309 40.32 -10.21 25.07
N LYS A 310 41.06 -11.24 25.48
CA LYS A 310 42.48 -11.15 25.88
C LYS A 310 43.25 -12.34 25.35
N ASP A 311 44.46 -12.09 24.83
CA ASP A 311 45.39 -13.12 24.35
C ASP A 311 44.75 -14.15 23.40
N GLY A 312 43.85 -13.68 22.52
CA GLY A 312 43.15 -14.54 21.55
C GLY A 312 42.01 -15.39 22.13
N VAL A 313 41.60 -15.15 23.38
CA VAL A 313 40.50 -15.87 24.04
C VAL A 313 39.34 -14.92 24.34
N ALA A 314 38.18 -15.18 23.74
CA ALA A 314 36.93 -14.53 24.09
C ALA A 314 36.34 -15.20 25.35
N THR A 315 35.99 -14.40 26.35
CA THR A 315 35.48 -14.86 27.65
C THR A 315 34.14 -14.20 27.96
N ILE A 316 33.11 -15.03 28.20
CA ILE A 316 31.74 -14.63 28.53
C ILE A 316 31.37 -15.24 29.90
N PRO A 317 31.07 -14.45 30.93
CA PRO A 317 30.60 -14.96 32.23
C PRO A 317 29.21 -15.60 32.12
N PHE A 318 28.93 -16.66 32.88
CA PHE A 318 27.57 -17.25 32.89
C PHE A 318 26.51 -16.27 33.37
N SER A 319 26.83 -15.38 34.31
CA SER A 319 25.92 -14.35 34.80
C SER A 319 25.40 -13.40 33.72
N GLN A 320 26.07 -13.34 32.55
CA GLN A 320 25.63 -12.55 31.41
C GLN A 320 24.58 -13.27 30.56
N VAL A 321 24.58 -14.62 30.56
CA VAL A 321 23.85 -15.43 29.58
C VAL A 321 22.90 -16.47 30.20
N GLU A 322 22.65 -16.39 31.51
CA GLU A 322 21.93 -17.42 32.27
C GLU A 322 20.42 -17.22 32.42
N ASP A 323 19.88 -16.14 31.83
CA ASP A 323 18.48 -15.71 31.93
C ASP A 323 17.52 -16.55 31.05
N GLY A 324 18.07 -17.35 30.12
CA GLY A 324 17.30 -18.19 29.21
C GLY A 324 17.01 -17.55 27.84
N HIS A 325 17.51 -16.34 27.59
CA HIS A 325 17.30 -15.61 26.33
C HIS A 325 18.46 -15.78 25.36
N LEU A 326 18.24 -15.33 24.11
CA LEU A 326 19.24 -15.32 23.05
C LEU A 326 20.21 -14.14 23.21
N HIS A 327 21.45 -14.42 23.57
CA HIS A 327 22.53 -13.43 23.63
C HIS A 327 23.33 -13.44 22.33
N ARG A 328 23.62 -12.26 21.80
CA ARG A 328 24.40 -12.10 20.57
C ARG A 328 25.71 -11.41 20.88
N PHE A 329 26.77 -11.81 20.19
CA PHE A 329 28.09 -11.21 20.28
C PHE A 329 28.65 -10.99 18.88
N GLU A 330 29.53 -10.02 18.75
CA GLU A 330 30.20 -9.67 17.50
C GLU A 330 31.71 -9.87 17.64
N TYR A 331 32.31 -10.50 16.64
CA TYR A 331 33.74 -10.73 16.58
C TYR A 331 34.26 -10.31 15.21
N LYS A 332 35.33 -9.51 15.19
CA LYS A 332 36.02 -9.16 13.95
C LYS A 332 37.17 -10.12 13.72
N ALA A 333 37.04 -10.96 12.69
CA ALA A 333 38.06 -11.93 12.29
C ALA A 333 39.32 -11.23 11.75
N LYS A 334 40.44 -11.97 11.68
CA LYS A 334 41.72 -11.44 11.19
C LYS A 334 41.69 -10.93 9.76
N ASP A 335 40.85 -11.51 8.90
CA ASP A 335 40.64 -11.06 7.52
C ASP A 335 39.78 -9.79 7.42
N GLY A 336 39.28 -9.27 8.55
CA GLY A 336 38.45 -8.08 8.64
C GLY A 336 36.95 -8.36 8.63
N THR A 337 36.53 -9.61 8.42
CA THR A 337 35.12 -10.03 8.39
C THR A 337 34.47 -9.83 9.77
N VAL A 338 33.31 -9.17 9.81
CA VAL A 338 32.53 -8.99 11.03
C VAL A 338 31.60 -10.19 11.19
N MET A 339 31.96 -11.07 12.11
CA MET A 339 31.22 -12.27 12.43
C MET A 339 30.33 -12.05 13.64
N ARG A 340 29.25 -12.82 13.73
CA ARG A 340 28.37 -12.85 14.90
C ARG A 340 28.25 -14.27 15.43
N PHE A 341 28.15 -14.43 16.74
CA PHE A 341 27.82 -15.69 17.38
C PHE A 341 26.76 -15.48 18.45
N ILE A 342 26.02 -16.55 18.74
CA ILE A 342 24.91 -16.52 19.68
C ILE A 342 25.12 -17.56 20.78
N ILE A 343 24.63 -17.23 21.97
CA ILE A 343 24.64 -18.08 23.16
C ILE A 343 23.23 -18.10 23.74
N ILE A 344 22.74 -19.29 24.07
CA ILE A 344 21.47 -19.46 24.78
C ILE A 344 21.55 -20.60 25.78
N LYS A 345 20.96 -20.41 26.96
CA LYS A 345 20.82 -21.46 27.96
C LYS A 345 19.70 -22.43 27.58
N LYS A 346 20.03 -23.72 27.54
CA LYS A 346 19.10 -24.82 27.22
C LYS A 346 18.34 -25.28 28.47
N ASN A 347 17.22 -25.95 28.22
CA ASN A 347 16.50 -26.72 29.23
C ASN A 347 17.44 -27.83 29.77
N GLY A 348 17.84 -27.73 31.04
CA GLY A 348 18.83 -28.61 31.67
C GLY A 348 20.16 -27.93 32.07
N GLY A 349 20.30 -26.62 31.82
CA GLY A 349 21.45 -25.82 32.31
C GLY A 349 22.70 -25.85 31.42
N ALA A 350 22.68 -26.61 30.31
CA ALA A 350 23.70 -26.55 29.27
C ALA A 350 23.55 -25.29 28.41
N TYR A 351 24.61 -24.88 27.72
CA TYR A 351 24.59 -23.74 26.79
C TYR A 351 24.65 -24.22 25.34
N GLY A 352 23.77 -23.68 24.49
CA GLY A 352 23.85 -23.77 23.03
C GLY A 352 24.65 -22.60 22.50
N ILE A 353 25.72 -22.89 21.77
CA ILE A 353 26.64 -21.89 21.23
C ILE A 353 26.91 -22.22 19.77
N GLY A 354 26.86 -21.20 18.92
CA GLY A 354 27.17 -21.32 17.50
C GLY A 354 27.22 -19.95 16.84
N LEU A 355 27.67 -19.90 15.58
CA LEU A 355 27.64 -18.69 14.78
C LEU A 355 26.19 -18.23 14.58
N ASP A 356 25.97 -16.92 14.47
CA ASP A 356 24.70 -16.32 14.05
C ASP A 356 24.51 -16.48 12.52
N ALA A 357 24.77 -17.70 12.04
CA ALA A 357 24.75 -18.12 10.65
C ALA A 357 24.42 -19.62 10.56
N CYS A 358 23.87 -20.05 9.42
CA CYS A 358 23.47 -21.43 9.16
C CYS A 358 23.91 -21.90 7.77
N GLU A 359 24.00 -23.22 7.59
CA GLU A 359 24.45 -23.84 6.32
C GLU A 359 23.51 -23.50 5.15
N ASN A 360 22.21 -23.35 5.41
CA ASN A 360 21.20 -23.11 4.36
C ASN A 360 21.01 -21.62 4.01
N CYS A 361 21.18 -20.73 4.99
CA CYS A 361 20.74 -19.32 4.88
C CYS A 361 21.89 -18.31 4.95
N GLY A 362 23.11 -18.76 5.27
CA GLY A 362 24.25 -17.88 5.50
C GLY A 362 24.10 -17.09 6.80
N ASP A 363 24.60 -15.86 6.80
CA ASP A 363 24.69 -14.95 7.95
C ASP A 363 23.41 -14.17 8.28
N ALA A 364 22.25 -14.64 7.80
CA ALA A 364 20.98 -13.96 8.04
C ALA A 364 20.68 -13.71 9.52
N GLY A 365 21.16 -14.60 10.40
CA GLY A 365 21.02 -14.52 11.85
C GLY A 365 19.72 -15.10 12.40
N TYR A 366 19.63 -15.06 13.73
CA TYR A 366 18.54 -15.66 14.51
C TYR A 366 17.87 -14.66 15.44
N TYR A 367 16.57 -14.81 15.65
CA TYR A 367 15.84 -13.98 16.61
C TYR A 367 14.99 -14.85 17.53
N GLU A 368 14.71 -14.33 18.72
CA GLU A 368 13.84 -15.00 19.69
C GLU A 368 12.41 -14.48 19.53
N LYS A 369 11.44 -15.40 19.45
CA LYS A 369 10.02 -15.09 19.43
C LYS A 369 9.23 -16.22 20.10
N ASP A 370 8.37 -15.86 21.04
CA ASP A 370 7.52 -16.80 21.79
C ASP A 370 8.33 -17.96 22.43
N GLY A 371 9.53 -17.66 22.95
CA GLY A 371 10.44 -18.64 23.57
C GLY A 371 11.11 -19.61 22.59
N LYS A 372 11.04 -19.34 21.28
CA LYS A 372 11.70 -20.12 20.23
C LYS A 372 12.78 -19.28 19.56
N ILE A 373 13.82 -19.95 19.07
CA ILE A 373 14.85 -19.33 18.24
C ILE A 373 14.51 -19.57 16.78
N ILE A 374 14.40 -18.51 15.98
CA ILE A 374 13.91 -18.57 14.60
C ILE A 374 14.99 -17.99 13.68
N CYS A 375 15.26 -18.66 12.56
CA CYS A 375 16.15 -18.12 11.54
C CYS A 375 15.46 -16.97 10.80
N LYS A 376 16.12 -15.82 10.71
CA LYS A 376 15.57 -14.61 10.07
C LYS A 376 15.28 -14.75 8.57
N LYS A 377 15.89 -15.73 7.89
CA LYS A 377 15.70 -15.93 6.43
C LYS A 377 14.74 -17.05 6.08
N CYS A 378 14.89 -18.23 6.71
CA CYS A 378 14.02 -19.38 6.46
C CYS A 378 12.75 -19.38 7.32
N GLU A 379 12.65 -18.51 8.34
CA GLU A 379 11.55 -18.46 9.34
C GLU A 379 11.30 -19.81 10.05
N VAL A 380 12.27 -20.74 9.97
CA VAL A 380 12.21 -22.04 10.64
C VAL A 380 12.53 -21.84 12.12
N ALA A 381 11.61 -22.29 12.97
CA ALA A 381 11.83 -22.38 14.41
C ALA A 381 12.75 -23.56 14.74
N ILE A 382 13.77 -23.28 15.52
CA ILE A 382 14.84 -24.20 15.89
C ILE A 382 14.58 -24.73 17.29
N ASN A 383 14.79 -26.03 17.46
CA ASN A 383 14.71 -26.64 18.77
C ASN A 383 15.91 -26.18 19.62
N LEU A 384 15.65 -25.53 20.76
CA LEU A 384 16.70 -25.06 21.68
C LEU A 384 17.71 -26.17 22.04
N ALA A 385 17.26 -27.42 22.17
CA ALA A 385 18.12 -28.55 22.51
C ALA A 385 19.18 -28.82 21.44
N THR A 386 18.87 -28.55 20.16
CA THR A 386 19.73 -28.84 19.01
C THR A 386 20.75 -27.74 18.70
N ILE A 387 20.66 -26.57 19.36
CA ILE A 387 21.62 -25.49 19.15
C ILE A 387 23.00 -25.92 19.65
N GLY A 388 24.01 -25.91 18.79
CA GLY A 388 25.35 -26.48 19.07
C GLY A 388 25.61 -27.84 18.39
N PHE A 389 24.61 -28.41 17.71
CA PHE A 389 24.80 -29.53 16.79
C PHE A 389 24.76 -29.02 15.33
N LYS A 390 25.45 -29.72 14.43
CA LYS A 390 25.52 -29.38 13.00
C LYS A 390 24.21 -29.70 12.26
N GLY A 391 23.98 -29.01 11.15
CA GLY A 391 22.98 -29.36 10.13
C GLY A 391 21.77 -28.41 10.01
N GLY A 392 21.35 -28.17 8.77
CA GLY A 392 20.10 -27.48 8.42
C GLY A 392 20.11 -25.99 8.80
N CYS A 393 18.99 -25.47 9.32
CA CYS A 393 18.92 -24.10 9.84
C CYS A 393 19.53 -23.94 11.26
N ASN A 394 20.15 -24.96 11.89
CA ASN A 394 20.83 -24.81 13.19
C ASN A 394 22.03 -23.85 13.11
N PRO A 395 22.34 -23.09 14.19
CA PRO A 395 23.54 -22.26 14.28
C PRO A 395 24.81 -23.10 14.07
N ILE A 396 25.73 -22.63 13.23
CA ILE A 396 26.96 -23.38 12.91
C ILE A 396 27.82 -23.52 14.18
N PRO A 397 28.05 -24.73 14.70
CA PRO A 397 28.78 -24.93 15.94
C PRO A 397 30.30 -24.80 15.73
N PHE A 398 30.99 -24.34 16.77
CA PHE A 398 32.45 -24.27 16.84
C PHE A 398 32.93 -24.70 18.23
N PRO A 399 34.22 -25.06 18.41
CA PRO A 399 34.75 -25.45 19.71
C PRO A 399 34.67 -24.34 20.77
N TYR A 400 34.23 -24.71 21.97
CA TYR A 400 34.22 -23.84 23.15
C TYR A 400 34.48 -24.65 24.42
N LYS A 401 34.85 -23.98 25.51
CA LYS A 401 34.98 -24.58 26.84
C LYS A 401 34.08 -23.89 27.84
N THR A 402 33.35 -24.67 28.62
CA THR A 402 32.54 -24.24 29.76
C THR A 402 33.18 -24.70 31.06
N GLY A 403 33.31 -23.80 32.03
CA GLY A 403 33.83 -24.14 33.36
C GLY A 403 34.16 -22.90 34.18
N ASN A 404 34.29 -23.05 35.49
CA ASN A 404 34.65 -21.96 36.41
C ASN A 404 33.74 -20.70 36.26
N GLY A 405 32.44 -20.91 36.03
CA GLY A 405 31.46 -19.82 35.90
C GLY A 405 31.51 -19.03 34.58
N LYS A 406 32.20 -19.54 33.55
CA LYS A 406 32.38 -18.83 32.27
C LYS A 406 32.44 -19.76 31.06
N ILE A 407 32.20 -19.15 29.91
CA ILE A 407 32.40 -19.70 28.56
C ILE A 407 33.68 -19.08 28.01
N THR A 408 34.54 -19.90 27.40
CA THR A 408 35.75 -19.45 26.72
C THR A 408 35.79 -20.00 25.29
N ILE A 409 36.13 -19.13 24.34
CA ILE A 409 36.14 -19.41 22.90
C ILE A 409 37.51 -18.95 22.36
N GLN A 410 38.18 -19.82 21.60
CA GLN A 410 39.43 -19.44 20.95
C GLN A 410 39.12 -18.66 19.68
N THR A 411 39.74 -17.50 19.51
CA THR A 411 39.57 -16.68 18.29
C THR A 411 40.02 -17.39 17.03
N THR A 412 40.99 -18.31 17.12
CA THR A 412 41.42 -19.14 15.99
C THR A 412 40.30 -20.02 15.44
N ASP A 413 39.40 -20.48 16.30
CA ASP A 413 38.26 -21.29 15.89
C ASP A 413 37.19 -20.45 15.18
N LEU A 414 37.04 -19.18 15.57
CA LEU A 414 36.17 -18.22 14.90
C LEU A 414 36.77 -17.75 13.57
N ASP A 415 38.06 -17.40 13.55
CA ASP A 415 38.82 -17.02 12.35
C ASP A 415 38.66 -18.06 11.23
N ALA A 416 38.70 -19.36 11.58
CA ALA A 416 38.57 -20.46 10.63
C ALA A 416 37.19 -20.55 9.95
N LEU A 417 36.18 -19.83 10.47
CA LEU A 417 34.80 -19.88 10.01
C LEU A 417 34.33 -18.55 9.39
N SER A 418 35.23 -17.59 9.14
CA SER A 418 34.89 -16.27 8.60
C SER A 418 34.17 -16.33 7.24
N ALA A 419 34.45 -17.35 6.43
CA ALA A 419 33.82 -17.58 5.13
C ALA A 419 32.29 -17.73 5.18
N HIS A 420 31.70 -18.00 6.35
CA HIS A 420 30.24 -18.05 6.52
C HIS A 420 29.57 -16.67 6.57
N PHE A 421 30.35 -15.58 6.62
CA PHE A 421 29.92 -14.18 6.71
C PHE A 421 30.42 -13.33 5.53
N GLN A 422 30.77 -13.97 4.40
CA GLN A 422 31.29 -13.32 3.19
C GLN A 422 30.30 -13.39 2.02
#